data_AF-A0A1A7XCZ2-F1
#
_entry.id   AF-A0A1A7XCZ2-F1
#
_cell.length_a   1.000
_cell.length_b   1.000
_cell.length_c   1.000
_cell.angle_alpha   90.00
_cell.angle_beta   90.00
_cell.angle_gamma   90.00
#
_symmetry.space_group_name_H-M   'P 1'
#
loop_
_entity.id
_entity.type
_entity.pdbx_description
1 polymer ?
#
loop_
_entity_poly.entity_id
_entity_poly.type
_entity_poly.pdbx_seq_one_letter_code
_entity_poly.pdbx_strand_id
1 'polypeptide(L)' 'TAEPTPPPPSRRPCQPSSDSSGDWRNFRLPDYVKPLHYDLHMEPDLDEDTYTGTVDIQVELSKPTRHLWLHIRE' A
#
# COMPACT_ATOMS: atom_id res chain seq x y z
N THR A 1 12.33 23.37 19.12
CA THR A 1 13.10 22.70 18.05
C THR A 1 12.46 21.35 17.82
N ALA A 2 11.79 21.14 16.68
CA ALA A 2 11.21 19.83 16.35
C ALA A 2 12.33 18.93 15.81
N GLU A 3 12.52 17.75 16.40
CA GLU A 3 13.49 16.77 15.90
C GLU A 3 13.06 16.19 14.54
N PRO A 4 14.00 15.90 13.63
CA PRO A 4 13.69 15.26 12.35
C PRO A 4 13.16 13.84 12.57
N THR A 5 12.06 13.48 11.90
CA THR A 5 11.54 12.11 11.92
C THR A 5 12.59 11.15 11.34
N PRO A 6 12.91 10.02 12.03
CA PRO A 6 13.86 9.06 11.52
C PRO A 6 13.41 8.49 10.17
N PRO A 7 14.34 8.14 9.26
CA PRO A 7 14.00 7.54 7.98
C PRO A 7 13.23 6.24 8.20
N PRO A 8 12.21 5.94 7.36
CA PRO A 8 11.45 4.70 7.48
C PRO A 8 12.39 3.50 7.37
N PRO A 9 12.18 2.43 8.17
CA PRO A 9 12.99 1.24 8.10
C PRO A 9 12.98 0.64 6.68
N SER A 10 14.06 -0.04 6.30
CA SER A 10 14.16 -0.75 5.03
C SER A 10 12.91 -1.61 4.82
N ARG A 11 12.17 -1.30 3.74
CA ARG A 11 10.87 -1.91 3.41
C ARG A 11 11.06 -3.40 3.18
N ARG A 12 10.85 -4.21 4.23
CA ARG A 12 10.68 -5.65 4.07
C ARG A 12 9.46 -5.90 3.16
N PRO A 13 9.46 -6.98 2.36
CA PRO A 13 8.26 -7.40 1.64
C PRO A 13 7.07 -7.43 2.61
N CYS A 14 5.93 -6.87 2.21
CA CYS A 14 4.72 -6.93 3.00
C CYS A 14 4.41 -8.41 3.25
N GLN A 15 4.55 -8.88 4.49
CA GLN A 15 4.19 -10.27 4.79
C GLN A 15 2.67 -10.44 4.65
N PRO A 16 2.21 -11.53 4.03
CA PRO A 16 0.79 -11.80 3.95
C PRO A 16 0.20 -11.92 5.36
N SER A 17 -0.92 -11.25 5.60
CA SER A 17 -1.66 -11.42 6.85
C SER A 17 -2.38 -12.77 6.83
N SER A 18 -2.24 -13.55 7.91
CA SER A 18 -3.09 -14.72 8.16
C SER A 18 -4.43 -14.34 8.79
N ASP A 19 -4.62 -13.07 9.14
CA ASP A 19 -5.89 -12.59 9.64
C ASP A 19 -6.91 -12.67 8.53
N SER A 20 -8.06 -13.21 8.88
CA SER A 20 -9.14 -13.47 7.96
C SER A 20 -10.46 -13.00 8.57
N SER A 21 -10.45 -12.39 9.76
CA SER A 21 -11.64 -11.87 10.41
C SER A 21 -12.30 -10.66 9.72
N GLY A 22 -11.65 -10.03 8.74
CA GLY A 22 -12.15 -8.86 8.04
C GLY A 22 -12.70 -9.11 6.63
N ASP A 23 -13.21 -8.02 6.04
CA ASP A 23 -13.87 -8.02 4.73
C ASP A 23 -12.92 -8.33 3.56
N TRP A 24 -11.60 -8.33 3.76
CA TRP A 24 -10.59 -8.73 2.76
C TRP A 24 -10.63 -10.22 2.40
N ARG A 25 -11.42 -11.04 3.12
CA ARG A 25 -11.79 -12.39 2.66
C ARG A 25 -12.63 -12.37 1.39
N ASN A 26 -13.35 -11.27 1.14
CA ASN A 26 -14.14 -11.13 -0.08
C ASN A 26 -13.22 -10.99 -1.29
N PHE A 27 -13.52 -11.70 -2.37
CA PHE A 27 -12.75 -11.61 -3.61
C PHE A 27 -12.77 -10.19 -4.21
N ARG A 28 -13.83 -9.44 -3.97
CA ARG A 28 -14.00 -8.07 -4.47
C ARG A 28 -13.62 -7.08 -3.37
N LEU A 29 -12.92 -6.02 -3.77
CA LEU A 29 -12.67 -4.87 -2.92
C LEU A 29 -13.99 -4.21 -2.48
N PRO A 30 -13.99 -3.57 -1.30
CA PRO A 30 -15.15 -2.86 -0.79
C PRO A 30 -15.52 -1.67 -1.69
N ASP A 31 -16.80 -1.32 -1.71
CA ASP A 31 -17.33 -0.18 -2.47
C ASP A 31 -17.08 1.19 -1.82
N TYR A 32 -16.62 1.19 -0.57
CA TYR A 32 -16.47 2.37 0.27
C TYR A 32 -15.04 2.91 0.37
N VAL A 33 -14.08 2.27 -0.29
CA VAL A 33 -12.70 2.75 -0.44
C VAL A 33 -12.47 3.03 -1.93
N LYS A 34 -12.44 4.30 -2.32
CA LYS A 34 -12.33 4.69 -3.72
C LYS A 34 -11.05 5.47 -3.97
N PRO A 35 -10.15 5.01 -4.84
CA PRO A 35 -8.98 5.79 -5.20
C PRO A 35 -9.39 7.00 -6.07
N LEU A 36 -8.82 8.16 -5.77
CA LEU A 36 -9.01 9.40 -6.53
C LEU A 36 -7.81 9.68 -7.42
N HIS A 37 -6.59 9.47 -6.90
CA HIS A 37 -5.35 9.76 -7.61
C HIS A 37 -4.21 8.83 -7.16
N TYR A 38 -3.32 8.52 -8.10
CA TYR A 38 -2.10 7.76 -7.87
C TYR A 38 -0.92 8.60 -8.33
N ASP A 39 0.02 8.84 -7.43
CA ASP A 39 1.37 9.27 -7.79
C ASP A 39 2.28 8.06 -7.69
N LEU A 40 2.85 7.65 -8.82
CA LEU A 40 3.63 6.42 -8.94
C LEU A 40 5.04 6.77 -9.41
N HIS A 41 6.01 6.44 -8.57
CA HIS A 41 7.43 6.55 -8.89
C HIS A 41 8.05 5.15 -9.00
N MET A 42 8.82 4.93 -10.06
CA MET A 42 9.52 3.66 -10.31
C MET A 42 10.96 3.93 -10.71
N GLU A 43 11.87 3.16 -10.13
CA GLU A 43 13.31 3.20 -10.37
C GLU A 43 13.76 1.80 -10.84
N PRO A 44 13.86 1.56 -12.15
CA PRO A 44 14.36 0.29 -12.68
C PRO A 44 15.89 0.22 -12.60
N ASP A 45 16.40 -0.93 -12.18
CA ASP A 45 17.79 -1.35 -12.31
C ASP A 45 17.89 -2.35 -13.46
N LEU A 46 18.47 -1.91 -14.59
CA LEU A 46 18.53 -2.69 -15.82
C LEU A 46 19.70 -3.68 -15.83
N ASP A 47 20.69 -3.51 -14.95
CA ASP A 47 21.82 -4.43 -14.86
C ASP A 47 21.45 -5.66 -13.99
N GLU A 48 20.64 -5.43 -12.95
CA GLU A 48 20.17 -6.48 -12.03
C GLU A 48 18.79 -7.06 -12.41
N ASP A 49 18.14 -6.56 -13.48
CA ASP A 49 16.78 -6.90 -13.88
C ASP A 49 15.75 -6.75 -12.73
N THR A 50 15.91 -5.71 -11.90
CA THR A 50 15.01 -5.40 -10.78
C THR A 50 14.43 -4.00 -10.88
N TYR A 51 13.44 -3.70 -10.04
CA TYR A 51 12.94 -2.34 -9.90
C TYR A 51 12.51 -2.06 -8.45
N THR A 52 12.63 -0.80 -8.06
CA THR A 52 12.08 -0.27 -6.81
C THR A 52 11.11 0.87 -7.14
N GLY A 53 10.39 1.36 -6.13
CA GLY A 53 9.46 2.46 -6.34
C GLY A 53 8.61 2.79 -5.12
N THR A 54 7.88 3.88 -5.26
CA THR A 54 6.92 4.37 -4.27
C THR A 54 5.60 4.67 -4.95
N VAL A 55 4.51 4.50 -4.20
CA VAL A 55 3.19 4.89 -4.64
C VAL A 55 2.51 5.65 -3.53
N ASP A 56 1.98 6.81 -3.85
CA ASP A 56 1.13 7.63 -3.00
C ASP A 56 -0.29 7.59 -3.56
N ILE A 57 -1.22 7.06 -2.77
CA ILE A 57 -2.60 6.83 -3.20
C ILE A 57 -3.52 7.76 -2.41
N GLN A 58 -4.17 8.68 -3.12
CA GLN A 58 -5.25 9.47 -2.55
C GLN A 58 -6.53 8.64 -2.59
N VAL A 59 -7.14 8.41 -1.43
CA VAL A 59 -8.35 7.60 -1.28
C VAL A 59 -9.48 8.39 -0.62
N GLU A 60 -10.67 8.25 -1.18
CA GLU A 60 -11.93 8.67 -0.57
C GLU A 60 -12.55 7.51 0.21
N LEU A 61 -12.94 7.77 1.46
CA LEU A 61 -13.65 6.82 2.31
C LEU A 61 -15.10 7.27 2.49
N SER A 62 -16.05 6.48 2.01
CA SER A 62 -17.48 6.76 2.19
C SER A 62 -18.06 6.12 3.47
N LYS A 63 -17.28 5.26 4.15
CA LYS A 63 -17.62 4.63 5.44
C LYS A 63 -16.38 4.61 6.35
N PRO A 64 -16.53 4.84 7.67
CA PRO A 64 -15.41 4.69 8.61
C PRO A 64 -14.88 3.25 8.62
N THR A 65 -13.56 3.09 8.56
CA THR A 65 -12.88 1.79 8.65
C THR A 65 -11.60 1.89 9.48
N ARG A 66 -11.22 0.79 10.11
CA ARG A 66 -9.95 0.64 10.84
C ARG A 66 -8.82 0.05 9.99
N HIS A 67 -9.17 -0.56 8.86
CA HIS A 67 -8.23 -1.28 8.01
C HIS A 67 -8.42 -0.85 6.55
N LEU A 68 -7.30 -0.82 5.81
CA LEU A 68 -7.25 -0.63 4.37
C LEU A 68 -6.57 -1.84 3.75
N TRP A 69 -7.14 -2.36 2.67
CA TRP A 69 -6.57 -3.46 1.91
C TRP A 69 -6.69 -3.18 0.42
N LEU A 70 -5.70 -3.66 -0.32
CA LEU A 70 -5.51 -3.45 -1.75
C LEU A 70 -4.81 -4.67 -2.34
N HIS A 71 -4.80 -4.76 -3.67
CA HIS A 71 -4.14 -5.86 -4.35
C HIS A 71 -2.63 -5.66 -4.37
N ILE A 72 -1.90 -6.74 -4.06
CA ILE A 72 -0.48 -6.91 -4.32
C ILE A 72 -0.26 -8.36 -4.73
N ARG A 73 0.67 -8.61 -5.64
CA ARG A 73 1.09 -9.96 -6.05
C ARG A 73 2.61 -9.98 -6.10
N GLU A 74 3.17 -11.10 -5.68
CA GLU A 74 4.57 -11.44 -5.95
C GLU A 74 4.80 -11.69 -7.45
#